data_AF-A0A6A6XT49-F1
#
_entry.id   AF-A0A6A6XT49-F1
#
_cell.length_a   1.000
_cell.length_b   1.000
_cell.length_c   1.000
_cell.angle_alpha   90.00
_cell.angle_beta   90.00
_cell.angle_gamma   90.00
#
_symmetry.space_group_name_H-M   'P 1'
#
loop_
_entity.id
_entity.type
_entity.pdbx_description
1 polymer ?
#
loop_
_entity_poly.entity_id
_entity_poly.type
_entity_poly.pdbx_seq_one_letter_code
_entity_poly.pdbx_strand_id
1 'polypeptide(L)' 'VLLMSRGASGLGLNITWANIVIQCGPWWKKEWEQQAMKRVSRPGQTRPVTYVMMFAENCEAER' A
#
# COMPACT_ATOMS: atom_id res chain seq x y z
N VAL A 1 -5.84 -13.07 0.61
CA VAL A 1 -5.54 -11.87 -0.20
C VAL A 1 -6.66 -10.88 0.02
N LEU A 2 -6.33 -9.62 0.31
CA LEU A 2 -7.31 -8.55 0.53
C LEU A 2 -7.15 -7.52 -0.60
N LEU A 3 -8.22 -7.30 -1.36
CA LEU A 3 -8.27 -6.25 -2.38
C LEU A 3 -8.97 -5.04 -1.80
N MET A 4 -8.39 -3.86 -2.00
CA MET A 4 -8.95 -2.61 -1.50
C MET A 4 -8.66 -1.47 -2.45
N SER A 5 -9.56 -0.49 -2.48
CA SER A 5 -9.32 0.74 -3.24
C SER A 5 -8.32 1.64 -2.52
N ARG A 6 -7.62 2.49 -3.28
CA ARG A 6 -6.65 3.47 -2.74
C ARG A 6 -7.28 4.46 -1.74
N GLY A 7 -8.55 4.79 -1.93
CA GLY A 7 -9.30 5.63 -0.99
C GLY A 7 -9.58 4.91 0.33
N ALA A 8 -9.98 3.63 0.26
CA ALA A 8 -10.24 2.83 1.46
C ALA A 8 -8.97 2.55 2.26
N SER A 9 -7.81 2.46 1.62
CA SER A 9 -6.53 2.21 2.29
C SER A 9 -6.02 3.40 3.09
N GLY A 10 -6.43 4.62 2.75
CA GLY A 10 -6.19 5.80 3.59
C GLY A 10 -7.03 5.83 4.87
N LEU A 11 -8.17 5.14 4.90
CA LEU A 11 -9.08 5.15 6.05
C LEU A 11 -8.55 4.29 7.21
N GLY A 12 -9.07 4.53 8.42
CA GLY A 12 -8.59 4.11 9.74
C GLY A 12 -8.37 2.61 10.04
N LEU A 13 -8.25 1.75 9.03
CA LEU A 13 -8.22 0.29 9.15
C LEU A 13 -7.02 -0.24 9.95
N ASN A 14 -7.19 -1.41 10.57
CA ASN A 14 -6.13 -2.14 11.26
C ASN A 14 -5.81 -3.44 10.51
N ILE A 15 -4.65 -3.51 9.85
CA ILE A 15 -4.30 -4.60 8.93
C ILE A 15 -2.95 -5.22 9.32
N THR A 16 -2.68 -5.32 10.62
CA THR A 16 -1.43 -5.89 11.18
C THR A 16 -1.22 -7.37 10.91
N TRP A 17 -2.22 -8.09 10.40
CA TRP A 17 -2.04 -9.49 9.98
C TRP A 17 -1.41 -9.64 8.59
N ALA A 18 -1.53 -8.64 7.72
CA ALA A 18 -0.84 -8.65 6.44
C ALA A 18 0.65 -8.32 6.67
N ASN A 19 1.53 -8.80 5.80
CA ASN A 19 2.95 -8.44 5.82
C ASN A 19 3.50 -8.14 4.41
N ILE A 20 2.67 -8.22 3.39
CA ILE A 20 3.02 -7.87 2.01
C ILE A 20 1.97 -6.88 1.51
N VAL A 21 2.42 -5.75 1.00
CA VAL A 21 1.58 -4.72 0.40
C VAL A 21 1.99 -4.58 -1.06
N ILE A 22 1.05 -4.79 -1.96
CA ILE A 22 1.25 -4.67 -3.39
C ILE A 22 0.44 -3.46 -3.87
N GLN A 23 1.13 -2.46 -4.42
CA GLN A 23 0.50 -1.30 -5.02
C GLN A 23 0.60 -1.36 -6.55
N CYS A 24 -0.55 -1.35 -7.20
CA CYS A 24 -0.67 -1.41 -8.66
C CYS A 24 -0.58 0.00 -9.26
N GLY A 25 0.63 0.52 -9.41
CA GLY A 25 0.90 1.83 -10.01
C GLY A 25 0.99 2.99 -9.01
N PRO A 26 1.60 4.11 -9.41
CA PRO A 26 1.66 5.33 -8.61
C PRO A 26 0.30 6.02 -8.52
N TRP A 27 0.11 6.81 -7.46
CA TRP A 27 -1.02 7.71 -7.28
C TRP A 27 -0.55 9.14 -7.08
N TRP A 28 -1.34 10.09 -7.59
CA TRP A 28 -1.04 11.51 -7.49
C TRP A 28 -0.89 12.00 -6.04
N LYS A 29 -1.57 11.34 -5.09
CA LYS A 29 -1.54 11.69 -3.66
C LYS A 29 -0.72 10.69 -2.85
N LYS A 30 0.59 10.96 -2.76
CA LYS A 30 1.56 10.09 -2.07
C LYS A 30 1.28 9.91 -0.58
N GLU A 31 0.67 10.89 0.08
CA GLU A 31 0.40 10.83 1.52
C GLU A 31 -0.58 9.69 1.86
N TRP A 32 -1.53 9.43 0.98
CA TRP A 32 -2.51 8.35 1.16
C TRP A 32 -1.89 6.97 0.98
N GLU A 33 -0.90 6.83 0.11
CA GLU A 33 -0.15 5.59 -0.07
C GLU A 33 0.71 5.29 1.17
N GLN A 34 1.40 6.31 1.68
CA GLN A 34 2.16 6.19 2.93
C GLN A 34 1.24 5.85 4.11
N GLN A 35 0.05 6.43 4.14
CA GLN A 35 -0.95 6.13 5.17
C GLN A 35 -1.46 4.68 5.07
N ALA A 36 -1.67 4.17 3.85
CA ALA A 36 -2.01 2.79 3.60
C ALA A 36 -0.92 1.82 4.10
N MET A 37 0.34 2.10 3.80
CA MET A 37 1.48 1.30 4.28
C MET A 37 1.53 1.25 5.82
N LYS A 38 1.28 2.39 6.48
CA LYS A 38 1.22 2.49 7.95
C LYS A 38 0.08 1.68 8.59
N ARG A 39 -0.88 1.16 7.82
CA ARG A 39 -1.92 0.24 8.34
C ARG A 39 -1.40 -1.17 8.59
N VAL A 40 -0.37 -1.56 7.83
CA VAL A 40 0.28 -2.86 7.92
C VAL A 40 1.51 -2.80 8.82
N SER A 41 2.31 -1.74 8.68
CA SER A 41 3.45 -1.43 9.56
C SER A 41 2.99 -0.64 10.80
N ARG A 42 2.39 -1.35 11.77
CA ARG A 42 1.81 -0.77 13.00
C ARG A 42 2.27 -1.55 14.23
N PRO A 43 2.28 -0.95 15.45
CA PRO A 43 2.57 -1.70 16.67
C PRO A 43 1.70 -2.96 16.79
N GLY A 44 2.34 -4.11 17.03
CA GLY A 44 1.71 -5.44 17.00
C GLY A 44 2.05 -6.26 15.75
N GLN A 45 2.66 -5.66 14.72
CA GLN A 45 3.27 -6.39 13.62
C GLN A 45 4.61 -7.00 14.07
N THR A 46 4.75 -8.32 13.96
CA THR A 46 5.97 -9.04 14.32
C THR A 46 6.75 -9.54 13.10
N ARG A 47 6.13 -9.51 11.91
CA ARG A 47 6.72 -9.99 10.66
C ARG A 47 7.31 -8.82 9.86
N PRO A 48 8.41 -9.04 9.12
CA PRO A 48 8.92 -8.02 8.21
C PRO A 48 7.86 -7.69 7.17
N VAL A 49 7.63 -6.39 6.96
CA VAL A 49 6.65 -5.88 5.99
C VAL A 49 7.36 -5.56 4.69
N THR A 50 6.94 -6.20 3.60
CA THR A 50 7.43 -5.93 2.25
C THR A 50 6.44 -5.07 1.50
N TYR A 51 6.92 -3.97 0.93
CA TYR A 51 6.14 -3.10 0.06
C TYR A 51 6.64 -3.26 -1.37
N VAL A 52 5.72 -3.58 -2.28
CA VAL A 52 6.00 -3.76 -3.71
C VAL A 52 5.15 -2.75 -4.47
N MET A 53 5.82 -1.87 -5.22
CA MET A 53 5.17 -0.98 -6.17
C MET A 53 5.37 -1.56 -7.57
N MET A 54 4.26 -1.84 -8.26
CA MET A 54 4.28 -2.32 -9.64
C MET A 54 4.14 -1.12 -10.57
N PHE A 55 4.95 -1.12 -11.63
CA PHE A 55 4.91 -0.14 -12.71
C PHE A 55 4.69 -0.87 -14.02
N ALA A 56 3.88 -0.28 -14.89
CA ALA A 56 3.72 -0.72 -16.27
C ALA A 56 4.89 -0.23 -17.11
N GLU A 57 5.53 -1.15 -17.83
CA GLU A 57 6.54 -0.81 -18.82
C GLU A 57 5.89 -0.02 -19.97
N ASN A 58 6.57 1.03 -20.45
CA ASN A 58 6.09 1.91 -21.54
C ASN A 58 4.81 2.70 -21.26
N CYS A 59 4.49 3.00 -20.00
CA CYS A 59 3.38 3.90 -19.63
C CYS A 59 3.90 5.31 -19.29
N GLU A 60 3.56 6.32 -20.09
CA GLU A 60 4.00 7.70 -19.86
C GLU A 60 3.47 8.29 -18.54
N ALA A 61 2.29 7.84 -18.11
CA ALA A 61 1.69 8.30 -16.85
C ALA A 61 2.40 7.77 -15.60
N GLU A 62 3.24 6.74 -15.74
CA GLU A 62 3.98 6.10 -14.63
C GLU A 62 5.50 6.32 -14.72
N ARG A 63 5.95 7.18 -15.64
CA ARG A 63 7.35 7.54 -15.87
C ARG A 63 7.83 8.63 -14.90
#